data_AF-A0A2S2NNF1-F1
#
_entry.id   AF-A0A2S2NNF1-F1
#
_cell.length_a   1.000
_cell.length_b   1.000
_cell.length_c   1.000
_cell.angle_alpha   90.00
_cell.angle_beta   90.00
_cell.angle_gamma   90.00
#
_symmetry.space_group_name_H-M   'P 1'
#
loop_
_entity.id
_entity.type
_entity.pdbx_description
1 polymer ?
#
loop_
_entity_poly.entity_id
_entity_poly.type
_entity_poly.pdbx_seq_one_letter_code
_entity_poly.pdbx_strand_id
1 'polypeptide(L)'
;IHVNISAEIIKCPQFVRALTIAIVIVCSKPNHSYEDFFDHVHVKLLTCYIRSEPLPEPEIQAREVQCLYGIQIMSAALEHPGGMVLRLFHKLYQDSVISKESFELWKKEDEFKAGFDEDLETKTMAVVVLISFFLSLA
;
A
#
# COMPACT_ATOMS: atom_id res chain seq x y z
N ILE A 1 -14.33 14.04 -1.01
CA ILE A 1 -14.53 12.69 -1.61
C ILE A 1 -16.02 12.39 -1.81
N HIS A 2 -16.84 12.32 -0.74
CA HIS A 2 -18.27 11.94 -0.83
C HIS A 2 -19.19 12.86 -1.67
N VAL A 3 -18.79 14.09 -1.96
CA VAL A 3 -19.54 15.01 -2.84
C VAL A 3 -19.36 14.72 -4.33
N ASN A 4 -18.26 14.04 -4.71
CA ASN A 4 -17.86 13.86 -6.11
C ASN A 4 -17.71 12.39 -6.51
N ILE A 5 -17.70 11.47 -5.54
CA ILE A 5 -17.54 10.03 -5.76
C ILE A 5 -18.72 9.31 -5.13
N SER A 6 -19.38 8.44 -5.89
CA SER A 6 -20.54 7.69 -5.41
C SER A 6 -20.17 6.76 -4.26
N ALA A 7 -21.13 6.50 -3.38
CA ALA A 7 -20.94 5.59 -2.24
C ALA A 7 -20.58 4.17 -2.69
N GLU A 8 -21.07 3.74 -3.86
CA GLU A 8 -20.74 2.43 -4.45
C GLU A 8 -19.26 2.32 -4.82
N ILE A 9 -18.70 3.35 -5.45
CA ILE A 9 -17.27 3.37 -5.83
C ILE A 9 -16.39 3.37 -4.58
N ILE A 10 -16.78 4.12 -3.54
CA ILE A 10 -16.03 4.17 -2.27
C ILE A 10 -15.95 2.79 -1.60
N LYS A 11 -16.92 1.91 -1.84
CA LYS A 11 -16.93 0.55 -1.28
C LYS A 11 -16.01 -0.43 -2.02
N CYS A 12 -15.65 -0.14 -3.27
CA CYS A 12 -14.75 -0.98 -4.05
C CYS A 12 -13.33 -0.97 -3.45
N PRO A 13 -12.67 -2.12 -3.22
CA PRO A 13 -11.29 -2.16 -2.73
C PRO A 13 -10.30 -1.36 -3.59
N GLN A 14 -10.53 -1.31 -4.91
CA GLN A 14 -9.72 -0.56 -5.86
C GLN A 14 -9.75 0.96 -5.61
N PHE A 15 -10.75 1.48 -4.91
CA PHE A 15 -10.78 2.87 -4.47
C PHE A 15 -9.63 3.16 -3.50
N VAL A 16 -9.34 2.25 -2.56
CA VAL A 16 -8.22 2.41 -1.63
C VAL A 16 -6.90 2.41 -2.37
N ARG A 17 -6.72 1.54 -3.38
CA ARG A 17 -5.55 1.59 -4.26
C ARG A 17 -5.38 2.95 -4.94
N ALA A 18 -6.45 3.47 -5.52
CA ALA A 18 -6.44 4.79 -6.19
C ALA A 18 -6.13 5.92 -5.21
N LEU A 19 -6.70 5.87 -4.00
CA LEU A 19 -6.43 6.82 -2.93
C LEU A 19 -4.96 6.79 -2.50
N THR A 20 -4.39 5.59 -2.30
CA THR A 20 -2.97 5.43 -1.97
C THR A 20 -2.07 6.05 -3.04
N ILE A 21 -2.33 5.74 -4.32
CA ILE A 21 -1.60 6.32 -5.46
C ILE A 21 -1.68 7.86 -5.44
N ALA A 22 -2.87 8.41 -5.24
CA ALA A 22 -3.08 9.85 -5.19
C ALA A 22 -2.31 10.51 -4.04
N ILE A 23 -2.30 9.91 -2.85
CA ILE A 23 -1.53 10.42 -1.70
C ILE A 23 -0.03 10.42 -2.04
N VAL A 24 0.50 9.32 -2.58
CA VAL A 24 1.91 9.22 -2.93
C VAL A 24 2.29 10.26 -3.98
N ILE A 25 1.47 10.47 -5.02
CA ILE A 25 1.71 11.50 -6.04
C ILE A 25 1.77 12.90 -5.41
N VAL A 26 0.79 13.25 -4.56
CA VAL A 26 0.74 14.56 -3.89
C VAL A 26 1.92 14.78 -2.94
N CYS A 27 2.40 13.72 -2.30
CA CYS A 27 3.52 13.77 -1.36
C CYS A 27 4.88 13.68 -2.04
N SER A 28 4.94 13.23 -3.29
CA SER A 28 6.16 13.14 -4.08
C SER A 28 6.68 14.54 -4.42
N LYS A 29 7.55 15.06 -3.57
CA LYS A 29 8.25 16.34 -3.75
C LYS A 29 9.75 16.08 -3.93
N PRO A 30 10.45 16.91 -4.73
CA PRO A 30 11.91 16.86 -4.80
C PRO A 30 12.52 16.99 -3.40
N ASN A 31 13.46 16.10 -3.06
CA ASN A 31 14.22 16.10 -1.79
C ASN A 31 13.42 15.82 -0.50
N HIS A 32 12.19 15.31 -0.57
CA HIS A 32 11.44 14.89 0.63
C HIS A 32 11.73 13.42 0.99
N SER A 33 11.75 13.12 2.29
CA SER A 33 11.84 11.75 2.78
C SER A 33 10.55 10.99 2.48
N TYR A 34 10.68 9.73 2.06
CA TYR A 34 9.51 8.84 1.88
C TYR A 34 8.77 8.57 3.18
N GLU A 35 9.43 8.71 4.34
CA GLU A 35 8.80 8.53 5.65
C GLU A 35 7.70 9.56 5.94
N ASP A 36 7.76 10.72 5.25
CA ASP A 36 6.77 11.79 5.38
C ASP A 36 5.56 11.62 4.44
N PHE A 37 5.53 10.58 3.59
CA PHE A 37 4.45 10.40 2.62
C PHE A 37 3.13 10.08 3.32
N PHE A 38 3.18 9.31 4.41
CA PHE A 38 2.01 9.01 5.24
C PHE A 38 2.14 9.70 6.60
N ASP A 39 1.83 11.00 6.62
CA ASP A 39 1.61 11.71 7.86
C ASP A 39 0.32 11.25 8.56
N HIS A 40 0.07 11.79 9.76
CA HIS A 40 -1.11 11.46 10.54
C HIS A 40 -2.45 11.74 9.82
N VAL A 41 -2.50 12.71 8.90
CA VAL A 41 -3.70 13.03 8.12
C VAL A 41 -3.96 11.95 7.08
N HIS A 42 -2.92 11.55 6.34
CA HIS A 42 -3.02 10.50 5.34
C HIS A 42 -3.33 9.14 5.97
N VAL A 43 -2.72 8.82 7.11
CA VAL A 43 -2.98 7.60 7.88
C VAL A 43 -4.43 7.54 8.35
N LYS A 44 -4.96 8.65 8.87
CA LYS A 44 -6.36 8.75 9.29
C LYS A 44 -7.30 8.58 8.09
N LEU A 45 -6.95 9.17 6.95
CA LEU A 45 -7.73 9.08 5.73
C LEU A 45 -7.78 7.64 5.19
N LEU A 46 -6.62 6.97 5.08
CA LEU A 46 -6.53 5.57 4.66
C LEU A 46 -7.31 4.66 5.60
N THR A 47 -7.09 4.79 6.91
CA THR A 47 -7.83 4.03 7.93
C THR A 47 -9.34 4.20 7.77
N CYS A 48 -9.80 5.43 7.52
CA CYS A 48 -11.22 5.72 7.34
C CYS A 48 -11.83 4.99 6.14
N TYR A 49 -11.09 4.84 5.04
CA TYR A 49 -11.60 4.19 3.82
C TYR A 49 -11.35 2.68 3.78
N ILE A 50 -10.33 2.20 4.50
CA ILE A 50 -10.11 0.76 4.72
C ILE A 50 -11.20 0.21 5.63
N ARG A 51 -11.53 0.94 6.71
CA ARG A 51 -12.50 0.52 7.74
C ARG A 51 -13.78 1.35 7.70
N SER A 52 -14.20 1.80 6.52
CA SER A 52 -15.44 2.58 6.40
C SER A 52 -16.64 1.69 6.66
N GLU A 53 -17.45 2.04 7.66
CA GLU A 53 -18.57 1.21 8.16
C GLU A 53 -18.08 -0.13 8.78
N PRO A 54 -18.86 -0.79 9.64
CA PRO A 54 -18.50 -2.12 10.15
C PRO A 54 -18.58 -3.15 9.02
N LEU A 55 -17.46 -3.33 8.33
CA LEU A 55 -17.31 -4.30 7.24
C LEU A 55 -16.85 -5.65 7.78
N PRO A 56 -17.18 -6.75 7.09
CA PRO A 56 -16.59 -8.05 7.36
C PRO A 56 -15.06 -8.01 7.20
N GLU A 57 -14.34 -8.76 8.03
CA GLU A 57 -12.87 -8.88 7.97
C GLU A 57 -12.31 -9.17 6.56
N PRO A 58 -12.91 -10.05 5.72
CA PRO A 58 -12.41 -10.27 4.37
C PRO A 58 -12.44 -9.02 3.48
N GLU A 59 -13.42 -8.13 3.66
CA GLU A 59 -13.52 -6.89 2.88
C GLU A 59 -12.50 -5.86 3.34
N ILE A 60 -12.25 -5.78 4.65
CA ILE A 60 -11.19 -4.95 5.23
C ILE A 60 -9.83 -5.42 4.70
N GLN A 61 -9.56 -6.73 4.75
CA GLN A 61 -8.34 -7.31 4.22
C GLN A 61 -8.16 -7.05 2.72
N ALA A 62 -9.22 -7.18 1.91
CA ALA A 62 -9.15 -6.85 0.48
C ALA A 62 -8.75 -5.38 0.25
N ARG A 63 -9.26 -4.45 1.07
CA ARG A 63 -8.90 -3.02 1.01
C ARG A 63 -7.47 -2.76 1.46
N GLU A 64 -7.02 -3.40 2.53
CA GLU A 64 -5.64 -3.33 3.02
C GLU A 64 -4.65 -3.81 1.95
N VAL A 65 -4.93 -4.94 1.29
CA VAL A 65 -4.11 -5.47 0.18
C VAL A 65 -4.06 -4.50 -1.00
N GLN A 66 -5.19 -3.88 -1.36
CA GLN A 66 -5.22 -2.84 -2.40
C GLN A 66 -4.41 -1.59 -2.03
N CYS A 67 -4.29 -1.26 -0.74
CA CYS A 67 -3.37 -0.21 -0.27
C CYS A 67 -1.91 -0.59 -0.57
N LEU A 68 -1.50 -1.83 -0.27
CA LEU A 68 -0.15 -2.34 -0.57
C LEU A 68 0.16 -2.31 -2.07
N TYR A 69 -0.80 -2.72 -2.90
CA TYR A 69 -0.65 -2.64 -4.35
C TYR A 69 -0.49 -1.20 -4.85
N GLY A 70 -1.17 -0.23 -4.25
CA GLY A 70 -0.99 1.19 -4.58
C GLY A 70 0.46 1.66 -4.37
N ILE A 71 1.09 1.26 -3.27
CA ILE A 71 2.50 1.56 -2.99
C ILE A 71 3.42 0.86 -3.99
N GLN A 72 3.16 -0.41 -4.30
CA GLN A 72 3.96 -1.18 -5.24
C GLN A 72 3.93 -0.58 -6.65
N ILE A 73 2.75 -0.18 -7.13
CA ILE A 73 2.58 0.51 -8.41
C ILE A 73 3.40 1.80 -8.44
N MET A 74 3.33 2.60 -7.39
CA MET A 74 4.09 3.85 -7.32
C MET A 74 5.59 3.64 -7.22
N SER A 75 6.04 2.61 -6.51
CA SER A 75 7.46 2.24 -6.47
C SER A 75 7.97 1.90 -7.88
N ALA A 76 7.22 1.11 -8.65
CA ALA A 76 7.57 0.80 -10.03
C ALA A 76 7.54 2.06 -10.93
N ALA A 77 6.52 2.90 -10.80
CA ALA A 77 6.40 4.15 -11.57
C ALA A 77 7.52 5.17 -11.27
N LEU A 78 8.16 5.06 -10.10
CA LEU A 78 9.28 5.91 -9.68
C LEU A 78 10.65 5.21 -9.87
N GLU A 79 10.71 4.12 -10.65
CA GLU A 79 11.94 3.35 -10.92
C GLU A 79 12.59 2.75 -9.66
N HIS A 80 11.76 2.23 -8.75
CA HIS A 80 12.16 1.51 -7.54
C HIS A 80 13.10 2.29 -6.62
N PRO A 81 12.67 3.45 -6.09
CA PRO A 81 13.48 4.21 -5.18
C PRO A 81 13.83 3.39 -3.93
N GLY A 82 15.14 3.32 -3.65
CA GLY A 82 15.70 2.46 -2.61
C GLY A 82 15.02 2.67 -1.26
N GLY A 83 14.42 1.58 -0.73
CA GLY A 83 13.81 1.57 0.60
C GLY A 83 12.43 2.23 0.72
N MET A 84 11.84 2.77 -0.36
CA MET A 84 10.49 3.36 -0.29
C MET A 84 9.44 2.35 0.18
N VAL A 85 9.33 1.21 -0.51
CA VAL A 85 8.33 0.18 -0.18
C VAL A 85 8.49 -0.29 1.27
N LEU A 86 9.72 -0.59 1.68
CA LEU A 86 10.03 -1.04 3.04
C LEU A 86 9.59 -0.02 4.10
N ARG A 87 9.99 1.25 3.95
CA ARG A 87 9.65 2.31 4.91
C ARG A 87 8.15 2.54 5.01
N LEU A 88 7.47 2.59 3.87
CA LEU A 88 6.01 2.78 3.84
C LEU A 88 5.28 1.58 4.44
N PHE A 89 5.73 0.36 4.18
CA PHE A 89 5.15 -0.86 4.78
C PHE A 89 5.33 -0.86 6.30
N HIS A 90 6.54 -0.55 6.78
CA HIS A 90 6.79 -0.40 8.22
C HIS A 90 5.88 0.66 8.85
N LYS A 91 5.73 1.82 8.21
CA LYS A 91 4.87 2.90 8.71
C LYS A 91 3.41 2.46 8.83
N LEU A 92 2.86 1.85 7.78
CA LEU A 92 1.47 1.38 7.78
C LEU A 92 1.22 0.23 8.77
N TYR A 93 2.23 -0.61 9.00
CA TYR A 93 2.16 -1.65 10.04
C TYR A 93 2.20 -1.05 11.45
N GLN A 94 3.16 -0.16 11.74
CA GLN A 94 3.32 0.49 13.04
C GLN A 94 2.08 1.30 13.43
N ASP A 95 1.45 1.97 12.46
CA ASP A 95 0.24 2.76 12.67
C ASP A 95 -1.05 1.91 12.65
N SER A 96 -0.94 0.58 12.57
CA SER A 96 -2.08 -0.35 12.52
C SER A 96 -3.07 -0.05 11.38
N VAL A 97 -2.58 0.48 10.26
CA VAL A 97 -3.39 0.72 9.05
C VAL A 97 -3.61 -0.59 8.31
N ILE A 98 -2.60 -1.46 8.31
CA ILE A 98 -2.61 -2.75 7.61
C ILE A 98 -2.26 -3.86 8.60
N SER A 99 -3.08 -4.91 8.64
CA SER A 99 -2.86 -6.08 9.46
C SER A 99 -1.68 -6.94 8.96
N LYS A 100 -1.10 -7.74 9.85
CA LYS A 100 -0.05 -8.70 9.50
C LYS A 100 -0.55 -9.70 8.44
N GLU A 101 -1.78 -10.14 8.60
CA GLU A 101 -2.45 -11.10 7.72
C GLU A 101 -2.56 -10.57 6.29
N SER A 102 -2.86 -9.28 6.12
CA SER A 102 -2.90 -8.63 4.81
C SER A 102 -1.52 -8.53 4.13
N PHE A 103 -0.44 -8.32 4.90
CA PHE A 103 0.92 -8.39 4.34
C PHE A 103 1.27 -9.80 3.86
N GLU A 104 0.91 -10.83 4.63
CA GLU A 104 1.12 -12.23 4.24
C GLU A 104 0.25 -12.64 3.05
N LEU A 105 -0.98 -12.12 2.97
CA LEU A 105 -1.86 -12.36 1.82
C LEU A 105 -1.29 -11.71 0.57
N TRP A 106 -0.93 -10.43 0.62
CA TRP A 106 -0.30 -9.72 -0.50
C TRP A 106 0.97 -10.42 -0.99
N LYS A 107 1.76 -11.00 -0.09
CA LYS A 107 2.96 -11.78 -0.43
C LYS A 107 2.65 -13.07 -1.19
N LYS A 108 1.49 -13.68 -0.93
CA LYS A 108 1.02 -14.92 -1.58
C LYS A 108 0.27 -14.67 -2.88
N GLU A 109 -0.44 -13.55 -2.99
CA GLU A 109 -1.26 -13.22 -4.15
C GLU A 109 -0.42 -12.79 -5.36
N ASP A 110 -0.77 -13.40 -6.50
CA ASP A 110 0.02 -13.41 -7.73
C ASP A 110 -0.48 -12.40 -8.79
N GLU A 111 -1.54 -11.64 -8.46
CA GLU A 111 -2.33 -10.82 -9.40
C GLU A 111 -1.55 -9.69 -10.11
N PHE A 112 -0.32 -9.38 -9.67
CA PHE A 112 0.57 -8.39 -10.32
C PHE A 112 1.85 -8.99 -10.93
N LYS A 113 1.85 -10.27 -11.34
CA LYS A 113 2.92 -10.86 -12.17
C LYS A 113 3.10 -10.19 -13.54
N ALA A 114 2.07 -9.55 -14.10
CA ALA A 114 2.09 -9.04 -15.48
C ALA A 114 2.86 -7.71 -15.68
N GLY A 115 3.47 -7.14 -14.64
CA GLY A 115 4.33 -5.95 -14.73
C GLY A 115 5.78 -6.17 -14.31
N PHE A 116 6.13 -7.40 -13.92
CA PHE A 116 7.49 -7.82 -13.62
C PHE A 116 7.90 -8.72 -14.78
N ASP A 117 8.50 -8.13 -15.82
CA ASP A 117 9.23 -8.91 -16.80
C ASP A 117 10.28 -9.74 -16.03
N GLU A 118 10.36 -11.04 -16.28
CA GLU A 118 11.25 -11.97 -15.56
C GLU A 118 12.74 -11.60 -15.72
N ASP A 119 13.04 -10.69 -16.66
CA ASP A 119 14.36 -10.11 -16.88
C ASP A 119 14.73 -8.99 -15.89
N LEU A 120 13.80 -8.52 -15.05
CA LEU A 120 14.09 -7.49 -14.06
C LEU A 120 14.12 -8.06 -12.64
N GLU A 121 15.31 -8.01 -12.07
CA GLU A 121 15.81 -8.24 -10.72
C GLU A 121 14.98 -7.61 -9.55
N THR A 122 13.74 -7.17 -9.79
CA THR A 122 12.94 -6.31 -8.93
C THR A 122 12.08 -7.06 -7.91
N LYS A 123 11.61 -8.29 -8.20
CA LYS A 123 10.98 -9.14 -7.17
C LYS A 123 12.03 -9.70 -6.21
N THR A 124 13.18 -10.13 -6.72
CA THR A 124 14.27 -10.61 -5.85
C THR A 124 14.75 -9.48 -4.95
N MET A 125 14.94 -8.25 -5.46
CA MET A 125 15.28 -7.11 -4.61
C MET A 125 14.16 -6.71 -3.64
N ALA A 126 12.90 -6.61 -4.08
CA ALA A 126 11.80 -6.22 -3.19
C ALA A 126 11.54 -7.27 -2.10
N VAL A 127 11.57 -8.56 -2.45
CA VAL A 127 11.45 -9.66 -1.48
C VAL A 127 12.67 -9.67 -0.56
N VAL A 128 13.90 -9.53 -1.07
CA VAL A 128 15.12 -9.48 -0.23
C VAL A 128 15.11 -8.30 0.74
N VAL A 129 14.68 -7.13 0.30
CA VAL A 129 14.53 -5.93 1.15
C VAL A 129 13.44 -6.14 2.19
N LEU A 130 12.32 -6.75 1.82
CA LEU A 130 11.20 -7.03 2.71
C LEU A 130 11.41 -8.26 3.61
N ILE A 131 12.39 -9.14 3.34
CA ILE A 131 12.71 -10.27 4.22
C ILE A 131 12.98 -9.77 5.65
N SER A 132 13.73 -8.67 5.80
CA SER A 132 13.99 -8.06 7.11
C SER A 132 12.70 -7.63 7.84
N PHE A 133 11.75 -7.03 7.12
CA PHE A 133 10.44 -6.68 7.64
C PHE A 133 9.64 -7.92 8.03
N PHE A 134 9.54 -8.93 7.16
CA PHE A 134 8.81 -10.16 7.47
C PHE A 134 9.43 -10.96 8.61
N LEU A 135 10.77 -10.94 8.77
CA LEU A 135 11.43 -11.50 9.94
C LEU A 135 11.08 -10.73 11.22
N SER A 136 10.90 -9.41 11.16
CA SER A 136 10.43 -8.61 12.29
C SER A 136 8.95 -8.81 12.64
N LEU A 137 8.17 -9.37 11.70
CA LEU A 137 6.78 -9.73 11.92
C LEU A 137 6.61 -11.13 12.54
N ALA A 138 7.62 -12.00 12.46
CA ALA A 138 7.58 -13.39 12.95
C ALA A 138 7.62 -13.47 14.47
#